data_AF-A0A958H485-F1
#
_entry.id   AF-A0A958H485-F1
#
_cell.length_a   1.000
_cell.length_b   1.000
_cell.length_c   1.000
_cell.angle_alpha   90.00
_cell.angle_beta   90.00
_cell.angle_gamma   90.00
#
_symmetry.space_group_name_H-M   'P 1'
#
loop_
_entity.id
_entity.type
_entity.pdbx_description
1 polymer ?
#
loop_
_entity_poly.entity_id
_entity_poly.type
_entity_poly.pdbx_seq_one_letter_code
_entity_poly.pdbx_strand_id
1 'polypeptide(L)'
;ATTSLLAGQPALDRLNTDSPWGSWYFTHTDLRDEKAVLFADYLPRGSYEYTYTIRAAVPGEYRVIPTQAKEIYFPEVFGRGAGDVMRITE
;
A
#
# COMPACT_ATOMS: atom_id res chain seq x y z
N ALA A 1 -15.68 -2.62 18.61
CA ALA A 1 -15.81 -3.48 17.42
C ALA A 1 -16.38 -2.61 16.32
N THR A 2 -15.56 -2.18 15.37
CA THR A 2 -15.96 -1.25 14.31
C THR A 2 -16.05 -2.04 13.02
N THR A 3 -17.25 -2.09 12.45
CA THR A 3 -17.57 -2.86 11.26
C THR A 3 -17.02 -2.13 10.03
N SER A 4 -16.22 -2.81 9.23
CA SER A 4 -15.72 -2.30 7.96
C SER A 4 -16.87 -2.32 6.94
N LEU A 5 -17.21 -1.15 6.40
CA LEU A 5 -18.15 -1.02 5.29
C LEU A 5 -17.47 -0.25 4.15
N LEU A 6 -17.13 -1.00 3.11
CA LEU A 6 -16.94 -0.59 1.70
C LEU A 6 -15.70 0.24 1.35
N ALA A 7 -14.65 -0.48 0.96
CA ALA A 7 -13.91 -0.23 -0.27
C ALA A 7 -13.79 -1.58 -1.00
N GLY A 8 -14.06 -1.61 -2.30
CA GLY A 8 -13.91 -2.83 -3.10
C GLY A 8 -12.53 -3.45 -2.88
N GLN A 9 -12.44 -4.78 -2.92
CA GLN A 9 -11.16 -5.48 -2.91
C GLN A 9 -10.21 -4.74 -3.85
N PRO A 10 -9.01 -4.29 -3.41
CA PRO A 10 -8.11 -3.57 -4.27
C PRO A 10 -7.82 -4.46 -5.47
N ALA A 11 -8.24 -4.01 -6.66
CA ALA A 11 -7.87 -4.66 -7.89
C ALA A 11 -6.38 -4.38 -8.09
N LEU A 12 -5.57 -5.43 -7.99
CA LEU A 12 -4.14 -5.38 -8.29
C LEU A 12 -3.98 -5.18 -9.80
N ASP A 13 -4.09 -3.94 -10.26
CA ASP A 13 -4.01 -3.64 -11.69
C ASP A 13 -2.56 -3.52 -12.14
N ARG A 14 -2.25 -4.25 -13.20
CA ARG A 14 -0.92 -4.62 -13.65
C ARG A 14 -0.36 -3.53 -14.58
N LEU A 15 0.51 -2.66 -14.09
CA LEU A 15 1.37 -1.89 -15.00
C LEU A 15 2.55 -2.78 -15.42
N ASN A 16 2.57 -3.13 -16.71
CA ASN A 16 3.57 -3.94 -17.42
C ASN A 16 3.36 -5.47 -17.41
N THR A 17 2.63 -5.96 -18.42
CA THR A 17 2.52 -7.37 -18.81
C THR A 17 3.76 -7.77 -19.59
N ASP A 18 4.72 -8.44 -18.95
CA ASP A 18 5.54 -9.46 -19.63
C ASP A 18 6.24 -10.44 -18.65
N SER A 19 5.52 -10.94 -17.65
CA SER A 19 5.99 -12.09 -16.85
C SER A 19 4.87 -13.12 -16.68
N PRO A 20 5.06 -14.39 -17.11
CA PRO A 20 4.06 -15.46 -17.00
C PRO A 20 3.77 -15.90 -15.56
N TRP A 21 4.46 -15.34 -14.56
CA TRP A 21 4.44 -15.80 -13.18
C TRP A 21 3.79 -14.76 -12.26
N GLY A 22 2.54 -14.38 -12.52
CA GLY A 22 1.52 -13.85 -11.60
C GLY A 22 1.86 -12.80 -10.51
N SER A 23 0.87 -12.02 -10.11
CA SER A 23 0.93 -11.05 -9.00
C SER A 23 0.97 -11.72 -7.60
N TRP A 24 2.02 -12.47 -7.23
CA TRP A 24 2.06 -13.27 -5.96
C TRP A 24 3.18 -12.91 -4.98
N TYR A 25 3.81 -11.73 -5.06
CA TYR A 25 4.87 -11.38 -4.11
C TYR A 25 4.37 -11.05 -2.70
N PHE A 26 3.13 -10.55 -2.57
CA PHE A 26 2.55 -10.23 -1.27
C PHE A 26 1.66 -11.37 -0.79
N THR A 27 2.13 -12.11 0.22
CA THR A 27 1.40 -13.24 0.82
C THR A 27 0.15 -12.76 1.57
N HIS A 28 0.22 -11.57 2.19
CA HIS A 28 -0.87 -11.04 3.00
C HIS A 28 -0.99 -9.52 2.87
N THR A 29 -2.22 -9.01 2.92
CA THR A 29 -2.52 -7.58 2.85
C THR A 29 -3.55 -7.22 3.91
N ASP A 30 -3.18 -6.29 4.78
CA ASP A 30 -4.07 -5.70 5.78
C ASP A 30 -4.46 -4.30 5.31
N LEU A 31 -5.71 -4.13 4.91
CA LEU A 31 -6.29 -2.81 4.60
C LEU A 31 -7.02 -2.29 5.84
N ARG A 32 -6.61 -1.12 6.30
CA ARG A 32 -7.21 -0.40 7.42
C ARG A 32 -7.60 0.99 6.97
N ASP A 33 -8.47 1.62 7.74
CA ASP A 33 -8.95 2.96 7.43
C ASP A 33 -7.79 3.97 7.46
N GLU A 34 -6.82 3.79 8.35
CA GLU A 34 -5.67 4.68 8.48
C GLU A 34 -4.44 4.27 7.64
N LYS A 35 -4.36 3.03 7.15
CA LYS A 35 -3.19 2.52 6.41
C LYS A 35 -3.45 1.21 5.66
N ALA A 36 -2.72 1.00 4.57
CA ALA A 36 -2.52 -0.31 3.95
C ALA A 36 -1.17 -0.90 4.38
N VAL A 37 -1.14 -2.18 4.77
CA VAL A 37 0.08 -2.90 5.13
C VAL A 37 0.20 -4.14 4.25
N LEU A 38 1.34 -4.26 3.57
CA LEU A 38 1.66 -5.36 2.67
C LEU A 38 2.72 -6.24 3.31
N PHE A 39 2.51 -7.55 3.29
CA PHE A 39 3.45 -8.53 3.80
C PHE A 39 3.88 -9.46 2.68
N ALA A 40 5.18 -9.73 2.63
CA ALA A 40 5.81 -10.68 1.72
C ALA A 40 6.75 -11.57 2.52
N ASP A 41 6.65 -12.88 2.36
CA ASP A 41 7.59 -13.81 3.00
C ASP A 41 8.97 -13.72 2.35
N TYR A 42 9.00 -13.43 1.05
CA TYR A 42 10.21 -13.23 0.29
C TYR A 42 9.97 -12.26 -0.87
N LEU A 43 10.77 -11.20 -0.92
CA LEU A 43 10.73 -10.21 -1.99
C LEU A 43 12.09 -10.17 -2.69
N PRO A 44 12.21 -10.73 -3.91
CA PRO A 44 13.44 -10.64 -4.69
C PRO A 44 13.86 -9.18 -4.94
N ARG A 45 15.11 -8.98 -5.35
CA ARG A 45 15.55 -7.68 -5.86
C ARG A 45 14.67 -7.28 -7.05
N GLY A 46 14.11 -6.08 -7.02
CA GLY A 46 13.23 -5.59 -8.07
C GLY A 46 12.51 -4.30 -7.70
N SER A 47 11.77 -3.77 -8.65
CA SER A 47 10.82 -2.67 -8.43
C SER A 47 9.41 -3.24 -8.45
N TYR A 48 8.62 -2.87 -7.45
CA TYR A 48 7.26 -3.36 -7.26
C TYR A 48 6.32 -2.17 -7.19
N GLU A 49 5.22 -2.25 -7.93
CA GLU A 49 4.17 -1.24 -7.90
C GLU A 49 2.91 -1.84 -7.27
N TYR A 50 2.31 -1.11 -6.34
CA TYR A 50 1.10 -1.51 -5.65
C TYR A 50 0.07 -0.38 -5.71
N THR A 51 -1.03 -0.63 -6.41
CA THR A 51 -2.11 0.33 -6.59
C THR A 51 -3.26 -0.02 -5.66
N TYR A 52 -3.76 0.97 -4.92
CA TYR A 52 -4.94 0.83 -4.06
C TYR A 52 -5.82 2.07 -4.18
N THR A 53 -7.12 1.86 -4.01
CA THR A 53 -8.12 2.92 -4.09
C THR A 53 -8.51 3.36 -2.69
N ILE A 54 -8.52 4.67 -2.45
CA ILE A 54 -9.04 5.27 -1.23
C ILE A 54 -10.22 6.18 -1.56
N ARG A 55 -11.18 6.27 -0.62
CA ARG A 55 -12.27 7.24 -0.70
C ARG A 55 -11.99 8.40 0.24
N ALA A 56 -11.69 9.55 -0.33
CA ALA A 56 -11.63 10.83 0.38
C ALA A 56 -13.06 11.30 0.72
N ALA A 57 -13.41 11.39 2.01
CA ALA A 57 -14.77 11.72 2.45
C ALA A 57 -14.93 13.15 3.02
N VAL A 58 -13.87 13.73 3.59
CA VAL A 58 -13.92 15.03 4.27
C VAL A 58 -12.97 16.01 3.59
N PRO A 59 -13.42 17.20 3.16
CA PRO A 59 -12.56 18.24 2.61
C PRO A 59 -11.56 18.77 3.64
N GLY A 60 -10.34 19.04 3.20
CA GLY A 60 -9.26 19.52 4.08
C GLY A 60 -7.86 19.30 3.52
N GLU A 61 -6.86 19.79 4.25
CA GLU A 61 -5.44 19.53 3.98
C GLU A 61 -4.91 18.47 4.95
N TYR A 62 -4.33 17.40 4.39
CA TYR A 62 -3.87 16.24 5.12
C TYR A 62 -2.40 15.99 4.85
N ARG A 63 -1.65 15.64 5.90
CA ARG A 63 -0.26 15.20 5.78
C ARG A 63 -0.23 13.70 5.56
N VAL A 64 0.31 13.27 4.43
CA VAL A 64 0.46 11.85 4.09
C VAL A 64 1.68 11.31 4.81
N ILE A 65 1.47 10.25 5.61
CA ILE A 65 2.57 9.55 6.26
C ILE A 65 3.43 8.91 5.16
N PRO A 66 4.75 9.13 5.14
CA PRO A 66 5.62 8.54 4.13
C PRO A 66 5.51 7.01 4.16
N THR A 67 5.54 6.39 2.98
CA THR A 67 5.58 4.94 2.85
C THR A 67 6.83 4.39 3.53
N GLN A 68 6.69 3.30 4.28
CA GLN A 68 7.79 2.64 4.97
C GLN A 68 7.84 1.18 4.54
N ALA A 69 9.04 0.70 4.23
CA ALA A 69 9.33 -0.70 4.01
C ALA A 69 10.40 -1.13 5.01
N LYS A 70 10.24 -2.27 5.66
CA LYS A 70 11.22 -2.81 6.60
C LYS A 70 11.13 -4.31 6.65
N GLU A 71 12.25 -4.95 6.95
CA GLU A 71 12.23 -6.37 7.31
C GLU A 71 11.79 -6.53 8.77
N ILE A 72 10.94 -7.52 9.04
CA ILE A 72 10.43 -7.77 10.40
C ILE A 72 11.55 -8.27 11.32
N TYR A 73 12.44 -9.11 10.78
CA TYR A 73 13.52 -9.77 11.54
C TYR A 73 14.84 -8.99 11.52
N PHE A 74 15.04 -8.10 10.55
CA PHE A 74 16.23 -7.26 10.41
C PHE A 74 15.81 -5.78 10.31
N PRO A 75 15.40 -5.16 11.44
CA PRO A 75 14.84 -3.81 11.44
C PRO A 75 15.82 -2.72 10.96
N GLU A 76 17.13 -3.01 10.95
CA GLU A 76 18.17 -2.17 10.36
C GLU A 76 18.05 -2.05 8.84
N VAL A 77 17.40 -3.02 8.18
CA VAL A 77 17.10 -2.98 6.75
C VAL A 77 15.73 -2.35 6.57
N PHE A 78 15.72 -1.05 6.31
CA PHE A 78 14.50 -0.29 6.05
C PHE A 78 14.69 0.75 4.95
N GLY A 79 13.58 1.08 4.31
CA GLY A 79 13.45 2.19 3.36
C GLY A 79 12.28 3.08 3.75
N ARG A 80 12.40 4.37 3.46
CA ARG A 80 11.32 5.35 3.65
C ARG A 80 11.14 6.14 2.36
N GLY A 81 9.90 6.29 1.93
CA GLY A 81 9.53 7.15 0.81
C GLY A 81 9.50 8.63 1.20
N ALA A 82 9.13 9.45 0.24
CA ALA A 82 8.82 10.86 0.49
C ALA A 82 7.50 11.00 1.27
N GLY A 83 7.41 12.05 2.08
CA GLY A 83 6.12 12.50 2.59
C GLY A 83 5.43 13.40 1.57
N ASP A 84 4.12 13.54 1.71
CA ASP A 84 3.33 14.38 0.81
C ASP A 84 2.23 15.14 1.57
N VAL A 85 1.69 16.19 0.94
CA VAL A 85 0.53 16.93 1.44
C VAL A 85 -0.61 16.74 0.45
N MET A 86 -1.67 16.08 0.90
CA MET A 86 -2.85 15.80 0.10
C MET A 86 -3.97 16.78 0.47
N ARG A 87 -4.50 17.48 -0.52
CA ARG A 87 -5.64 18.38 -0.35
C ARG A 87 -6.89 17.75 -0.97
N ILE A 88 -7.93 17.59 -0.15
CA ILE A 88 -9.24 17.11 -0.59
C ILE A 88 -10.15 18.32 -0.76
N THR A 89 -10.70 18.48 -1.96
CA THR A 89 -11.68 19.51 -2.31
C THR A 89 -13.08 18.89 -2.43
N GLU A 90 -14.11 19.72 -2.34
CA GLU A 90 -15.49 19.35 -2.69
C GLU A 90 -15.67 19.04 -4.18
#